data_AF-A0A956LH40-F1
#
_entry.id   AF-A0A956LH40-F1
#
_cell.length_a   1.000
_cell.length_b   1.000
_cell.length_c   1.000
_cell.angle_alpha   90.00
_cell.angle_beta   90.00
_cell.angle_gamma   90.00
#
_symmetry.space_group_name_H-M   'P 1'
#
loop_
_entity.id
_entity.type
_entity.pdbx_description
1 polymer ?
#
loop_
_entity_poly.entity_id
_entity_poly.type
_entity_poly.pdbx_seq_one_letter_code
_entity_poly.pdbx_strand_id
1 'polypeptide(L)'
;LRSWSDCHGDLESRFPRDDILDLLTIYWATQSAPSSLRSYYERVHFDAPLGADEHIPAPVAVTVPIDRPGQPPHWAPRSLAERMFDVRQWTDLPSGGHFASWEEAEAVATAMRGFFDSLPGADATPHRAGR
;
A
#
# COMPACT_ATOMS: atom_id res chain seq x y z
N LEU A 1 -2.69 13.66 -4.86
CA LEU A 1 -3.98 13.43 -4.18
C LEU A 1 -5.15 13.44 -5.18
N ARG A 2 -5.61 14.59 -5.70
CA ARG A 2 -6.83 14.68 -6.54
C ARG A 2 -6.93 13.68 -7.71
N SER A 3 -5.86 13.47 -8.48
CA SER A 3 -5.87 12.59 -9.66
C SER A 3 -5.72 11.10 -9.33
N TRP A 4 -5.30 10.76 -8.11
CA TRP A 4 -4.92 9.39 -7.71
C TRP A 4 -5.87 8.82 -6.64
N SER A 5 -6.80 9.62 -6.14
CA SER A 5 -7.76 9.23 -5.10
C SER A 5 -9.17 9.03 -5.67
N ASP A 6 -9.99 8.30 -4.93
CA ASP A 6 -11.42 8.11 -5.16
C ASP A 6 -12.24 9.33 -4.68
N CYS A 7 -11.84 10.52 -5.11
CA CYS A 7 -12.41 11.80 -4.67
C CYS A 7 -13.31 12.48 -5.73
N HIS A 8 -13.48 11.86 -6.90
CA HIS A 8 -14.31 12.39 -8.00
C HIS A 8 -13.99 13.84 -8.41
N GLY A 9 -12.77 14.30 -8.18
CA GLY A 9 -12.33 15.66 -8.46
C GLY A 9 -12.56 16.67 -7.34
N ASP A 10 -13.29 16.30 -6.27
CA ASP A 10 -13.43 17.07 -5.04
C ASP A 10 -12.57 16.44 -3.94
N LEU A 11 -11.41 17.03 -3.69
CA LEU A 11 -10.42 16.47 -2.77
C LEU A 11 -10.92 16.45 -1.32
N GLU A 12 -11.66 17.48 -0.90
CA GLU A 12 -12.12 17.62 0.49
C GLU A 12 -13.22 16.60 0.85
N SER A 13 -13.82 15.94 -0.16
CA SER A 13 -14.75 14.81 0.05
C SER A 13 -14.11 13.57 0.65
N ARG A 14 -12.79 13.38 0.45
CA ARG A 14 -12.03 12.23 0.95
C ARG A 14 -10.97 12.61 1.98
N PHE A 15 -10.42 13.81 1.89
CA PHE A 15 -9.37 14.29 2.77
C PHE A 15 -9.76 15.65 3.31
N PRO A 16 -10.14 15.75 4.60
CA PRO A 16 -10.34 17.03 5.25
C PRO A 16 -9.16 17.98 5.00
N ARG A 17 -9.42 19.28 4.97
CA ARG A 17 -8.35 20.25 4.69
C ARG A 17 -7.19 20.16 5.68
N ASP A 18 -7.50 19.95 6.96
CA ASP A 18 -6.50 19.87 8.02
C ASP A 18 -5.59 18.64 7.84
N ASP A 19 -6.15 17.49 7.50
CA ASP A 19 -5.44 16.26 7.11
C ASP A 19 -4.42 16.50 5.98
N ILE A 20 -4.79 17.30 4.97
CA ILE A 20 -3.87 17.67 3.88
C ILE A 20 -2.76 18.60 4.38
N LEU A 21 -3.10 19.56 5.23
CA LEU A 21 -2.14 20.49 5.82
C LEU A 21 -1.18 19.78 6.78
N ASP A 22 -1.62 18.76 7.50
CA ASP A 22 -0.78 17.93 8.36
C ASP A 22 0.28 17.21 7.54
N LEU A 23 -0.11 16.57 6.43
CA LEU A 23 0.83 15.95 5.50
C LEU A 23 1.85 16.97 4.97
N LEU A 24 1.39 18.14 4.51
CA LEU A 24 2.27 19.21 4.02
C LEU A 24 3.22 19.71 5.11
N THR A 25 2.73 19.82 6.34
CA THR A 25 3.50 20.27 7.50
C THR A 25 4.62 19.30 7.83
N ILE A 26 4.38 17.98 7.75
CA ILE A 26 5.44 16.97 7.95
C ILE A 26 6.60 17.22 6.97
N TYR A 27 6.32 17.39 5.68
CA TYR A 27 7.36 17.66 4.67
C TYR A 27 8.06 19.00 4.90
N TRP A 28 7.31 20.03 5.25
CA TRP A 28 7.83 21.37 5.49
C TRP A 28 8.73 21.45 6.73
N ALA A 29 8.21 21.02 7.88
CA ALA A 29 8.89 21.11 9.17
C ALA A 29 10.16 20.24 9.23
N THR A 30 10.17 19.10 8.51
CA THR A 30 11.33 18.20 8.42
C THR A 30 12.28 18.55 7.26
N GLN A 31 11.92 19.53 6.43
CA GLN A 31 12.67 19.90 5.21
C GLN A 31 12.99 18.70 4.29
N SER A 32 12.10 17.72 4.24
CA SER A 32 12.35 16.41 3.61
C SER A 32 11.91 16.32 2.15
N ALA A 33 11.41 17.41 1.55
CA ALA A 33 11.01 17.38 0.14
C ALA A 33 12.16 16.93 -0.79
N PRO A 34 13.40 17.45 -0.71
CA PRO A 34 14.49 16.99 -1.58
C PRO A 34 14.92 15.55 -1.29
N SER A 35 15.01 15.15 -0.01
CA SER A 35 15.45 13.80 0.36
C SER A 35 14.42 12.73 -0.01
N SER A 36 13.12 13.03 0.07
CA SER A 36 12.06 12.11 -0.36
C SER A 36 12.12 11.80 -1.87
N LEU A 37 12.51 12.79 -2.69
CA LEU A 37 12.66 12.64 -4.14
C LEU A 37 13.89 11.82 -4.53
N ARG A 38 14.88 11.67 -3.64
CA ARG A 38 16.09 10.89 -3.90
C ARG A 38 15.77 9.42 -4.23
N SER A 39 14.75 8.86 -3.59
CA SER A 39 14.27 7.49 -3.86
C SER A 39 13.91 7.26 -5.33
N TYR A 40 13.37 8.27 -6.03
CA TYR A 40 13.05 8.18 -7.45
C TYR A 40 14.32 8.10 -8.30
N TYR A 41 15.33 8.90 -7.98
CA TYR A 41 16.63 8.83 -8.65
C TYR A 41 17.26 7.45 -8.42
N GLU A 42 17.26 6.98 -7.18
CA GLU A 42 17.88 5.70 -6.84
C GLU A 42 17.19 4.52 -7.53
N ARG A 43 15.86 4.52 -7.57
CA ARG A 43 15.09 3.52 -8.33
C ARG A 43 15.45 3.48 -9.81
N VAL A 44 15.70 4.63 -10.44
CA VAL A 44 16.05 4.68 -11.87
C VAL A 44 17.50 4.26 -12.14
N HIS A 45 18.40 4.46 -11.17
CA HIS A 45 19.84 4.30 -11.38
C HIS A 45 20.47 3.07 -10.73
N PHE A 46 19.85 2.51 -9.68
CA PHE A 46 20.47 1.48 -8.86
C PHE A 46 19.57 0.27 -8.59
N ASP A 47 18.24 0.36 -8.75
CA ASP A 47 17.37 -0.81 -8.57
C ASP A 47 17.58 -1.81 -9.70
N ALA A 48 17.81 -3.07 -9.32
CA ALA A 48 17.69 -4.20 -10.22
C ALA A 48 16.24 -4.68 -10.22
N PRO A 49 15.57 -4.78 -11.38
CA PRO A 49 14.23 -5.35 -11.42
C PRO A 49 14.28 -6.82 -10.99
N LEU A 50 13.21 -7.29 -10.34
CA LEU A 50 13.04 -8.72 -10.09
C LEU A 50 13.12 -9.50 -11.40
N GLY A 51 13.80 -10.65 -11.36
CA GLY A 51 13.86 -11.54 -12.50
C GLY A 51 12.45 -12.02 -12.88
N ALA A 52 12.19 -12.24 -14.18
CA ALA A 52 10.88 -12.68 -14.65
C ALA A 52 10.41 -14.02 -14.03
N ASP A 53 11.37 -14.84 -13.60
CA ASP A 53 11.19 -16.15 -12.99
C ASP A 53 11.49 -16.15 -11.47
N GLU A 54 11.73 -14.98 -10.88
CA GLU A 54 12.02 -14.86 -9.46
C GLU A 54 10.73 -14.98 -8.64
N HIS A 55 10.72 -15.91 -7.68
CA HIS A 55 9.58 -16.16 -6.81
C HIS A 55 9.93 -15.88 -5.35
N ILE A 56 9.13 -15.05 -4.70
CA ILE A 56 9.29 -14.66 -3.29
C ILE A 56 8.36 -15.54 -2.43
N PRO A 57 8.91 -16.46 -1.62
CA PRO A 57 8.11 -17.48 -0.91
C PRO A 57 7.46 -16.97 0.38
N ALA A 58 7.66 -15.69 0.73
CA ALA A 58 7.01 -15.11 1.90
C ALA A 58 5.50 -15.01 1.65
N PRO A 59 4.63 -15.38 2.62
CA PRO A 59 3.19 -15.19 2.47
C PRO A 59 2.83 -13.73 2.24
N VAL A 60 2.03 -13.46 1.20
CA VAL A 60 1.59 -12.11 0.83
C VAL A 60 0.07 -12.00 0.86
N ALA A 61 -0.42 -10.89 1.39
CA ALA A 61 -1.78 -10.41 1.15
C ALA A 61 -1.75 -9.22 0.18
N VAL A 62 -2.67 -9.21 -0.76
CA VAL A 62 -2.86 -8.10 -1.70
C VAL A 62 -4.24 -7.49 -1.48
N THR A 63 -4.29 -6.20 -1.20
CA THR A 63 -5.53 -5.42 -1.12
C THR A 63 -5.57 -4.45 -2.30
N VAL A 64 -6.59 -4.59 -3.15
CA VAL A 64 -6.70 -3.89 -4.41
C VAL A 64 -7.82 -2.85 -4.33
N PRO A 65 -7.50 -1.54 -4.36
CA PRO A 65 -8.50 -0.48 -4.49
C PRO A 65 -9.13 -0.46 -5.89
N ILE A 66 -10.19 0.31 -6.08
CA ILE A 66 -10.90 0.34 -7.36
C ILE A 66 -10.06 0.96 -8.48
N ASP A 67 -9.98 0.25 -9.61
CA ASP A 67 -9.45 0.83 -10.84
C ASP A 67 -10.46 1.76 -11.49
N ARG A 68 -10.01 2.97 -11.86
CA ARG A 68 -10.85 3.93 -12.57
C ARG A 68 -10.36 4.23 -13.97
N PRO A 69 -11.29 4.32 -14.95
CA PRO A 69 -10.96 4.84 -16.28
C PRO A 69 -10.30 6.22 -16.17
N GLY A 70 -9.12 6.39 -16.77
CA GLY A 70 -8.35 7.63 -16.73
C GLY A 70 -7.33 7.73 -15.58
N GLN A 71 -7.29 6.75 -14.67
CA GLN A 71 -6.14 6.57 -13.79
C GLN A 71 -5.19 5.52 -14.40
N PRO A 72 -3.86 5.67 -14.27
CA PRO A 72 -2.95 4.62 -14.67
C PRO A 72 -3.28 3.35 -13.87
N PRO A 73 -3.24 2.14 -14.48
CA PRO A 73 -3.44 0.90 -13.73
C PRO A 73 -2.40 0.83 -12.62
N HIS A 74 -2.86 0.91 -11.37
CA HIS A 74 -1.98 1.02 -10.21
C HIS A 74 -1.50 -0.35 -9.70
N TRP A 75 -2.12 -1.43 -10.17
CA TRP A 75 -1.81 -2.78 -9.71
C TRP A 75 -1.50 -3.73 -10.87
N ALA A 76 -0.59 -4.65 -10.60
CA ALA A 76 -0.27 -5.76 -11.47
C ALA A 76 -1.45 -6.74 -11.54
N PRO A 77 -1.77 -7.33 -12.71
CA PRO A 77 -2.77 -8.37 -12.81
C PRO A 77 -2.57 -9.47 -11.75
N ARG A 78 -3.67 -10.00 -11.20
CA ARG A 78 -3.61 -11.04 -10.16
C ARG A 78 -2.72 -12.23 -10.55
N SER A 79 -2.78 -12.65 -11.81
CA SER A 79 -1.94 -13.73 -12.34
C SER A 79 -0.44 -13.42 -12.32
N LEU A 80 -0.05 -12.14 -12.43
CA LEU A 80 1.33 -11.72 -12.27
C LEU A 80 1.75 -11.77 -10.80
N ALA A 81 0.90 -11.29 -9.89
CA ALA A 81 1.17 -11.35 -8.46
C ALA A 81 1.29 -12.79 -7.94
N GLU A 82 0.38 -13.68 -8.33
CA GLU A 82 0.39 -15.10 -7.95
C GLU A 82 1.58 -15.88 -8.55
N ARG A 83 2.17 -15.39 -9.66
CA ARG A 83 3.41 -15.95 -10.21
C ARG A 83 4.63 -15.54 -9.37
N MET A 84 4.71 -14.27 -8.99
CA MET A 84 5.86 -13.68 -8.32
C MET A 84 5.88 -13.95 -6.80
N PHE A 85 4.73 -14.16 -6.16
CA PHE A 85 4.58 -14.23 -4.71
C PHE A 85 3.69 -15.40 -4.26
N ASP A 86 3.90 -15.86 -3.03
CA ASP A 86 2.98 -16.77 -2.33
C ASP A 86 1.74 -16.01 -1.82
N VAL A 87 0.82 -15.67 -2.72
CA VAL A 87 -0.39 -14.91 -2.40
C VAL A 87 -1.37 -15.78 -1.62
N ARG A 88 -1.59 -15.46 -0.34
CA ARG A 88 -2.53 -16.18 0.56
C ARG A 88 -3.87 -15.48 0.72
N GLN A 89 -3.91 -14.17 0.49
CA GLN A 89 -5.13 -13.38 0.55
C GLN A 89 -5.16 -12.38 -0.61
N TRP A 90 -6.32 -12.27 -1.24
CA TRP A 90 -6.64 -11.25 -2.24
C TRP A 90 -7.93 -10.56 -1.82
N THR A 91 -7.93 -9.25 -1.73
CA THR A 91 -9.08 -8.46 -1.27
C THR A 91 -9.33 -7.30 -2.21
N ASP A 92 -10.44 -7.35 -2.94
CA ASP A 92 -10.90 -6.24 -3.75
C ASP A 92 -11.73 -5.30 -2.87
N LEU A 93 -11.32 -4.03 -2.77
CA LEU A 93 -12.07 -3.03 -2.02
C LEU A 93 -13.23 -2.47 -2.86
N PRO A 94 -14.37 -2.15 -2.23
CA PRO A 94 -15.52 -1.58 -2.94
C PRO A 94 -15.30 -0.11 -3.36
N SER A 95 -14.33 0.57 -2.76
CA SER A 95 -14.01 1.98 -2.96
C SER A 95 -12.55 2.29 -2.57
N GLY A 96 -12.13 3.54 -2.74
CA GLY A 96 -10.78 4.01 -2.44
C GLY A 96 -9.83 3.99 -3.64
N GLY A 97 -8.87 4.92 -3.66
CA GLY A 97 -7.85 5.04 -4.70
C GLY A 97 -6.46 4.60 -4.25
N HIS A 98 -5.43 5.28 -4.77
CA HIS A 98 -4.03 5.01 -4.46
C HIS A 98 -3.71 5.09 -2.95
N PHE A 99 -4.43 5.92 -2.20
CA PHE A 99 -4.25 6.10 -0.75
C PHE A 99 -5.30 5.31 0.03
N ALA A 100 -5.56 4.06 -0.35
CA ALA A 100 -6.61 3.22 0.22
C ALA A 100 -6.59 3.13 1.76
N SER A 101 -5.41 3.14 2.39
CA SER A 101 -5.29 3.14 3.86
C SER A 101 -5.78 4.43 4.52
N TRP A 102 -5.78 5.55 3.80
CA TRP A 102 -6.31 6.83 4.25
C TRP A 102 -7.79 6.98 3.86
N GLU A 103 -8.15 6.56 2.65
CA GLU A 103 -9.51 6.69 2.10
C GLU A 103 -10.50 5.67 2.68
N GLU A 104 -10.03 4.46 3.00
CA GLU A 104 -10.84 3.31 3.44
C GLU A 104 -10.15 2.56 4.60
N ALA A 105 -9.74 3.31 5.62
CA ALA A 105 -8.91 2.83 6.72
C ALA A 105 -9.43 1.56 7.40
N GLU A 106 -10.75 1.47 7.66
CA GLU A 106 -11.35 0.31 8.31
C GLU A 106 -11.33 -0.95 7.43
N ALA A 107 -11.59 -0.79 6.13
CA ALA A 107 -11.57 -1.91 5.18
C ALA A 107 -10.14 -2.47 5.04
N VAL A 108 -9.14 -1.59 4.93
CA VAL A 108 -7.73 -1.98 4.89
C VAL A 108 -7.30 -2.64 6.19
N ALA A 109 -7.65 -2.07 7.35
CA ALA A 109 -7.31 -2.66 8.65
C ALA A 109 -7.98 -4.02 8.87
N THR A 110 -9.20 -4.21 8.37
CA THR A 110 -9.92 -5.49 8.44
C THR A 110 -9.27 -6.54 7.55
N ALA A 111 -8.89 -6.18 6.31
CA ALA A 111 -8.14 -7.06 5.43
C ALA A 111 -6.78 -7.47 6.03
N MET A 112 -6.06 -6.52 6.63
CA MET A 112 -4.79 -6.80 7.32
C MET A 112 -4.97 -7.76 8.50
N ARG A 113 -5.95 -7.51 9.39
CA ARG A 113 -6.24 -8.40 10.52
C ARG A 113 -6.59 -9.80 10.05
N GLY A 114 -7.49 -9.92 9.08
CA GLY A 114 -7.87 -11.22 8.51
C GLY A 114 -6.69 -12.01 7.95
N PHE A 115 -5.74 -11.33 7.31
CA PHE A 115 -4.52 -11.98 6.83
C PHE A 115 -3.67 -12.51 7.97
N PHE A 116 -3.36 -11.68 8.97
CA PHE A 116 -2.52 -12.10 10.10
C PHE A 116 -3.17 -13.20 10.94
N ASP A 117 -4.50 -13.17 11.11
CA ASP A 117 -5.25 -14.21 11.80
C ASP A 117 -5.22 -15.55 11.03
N SER A 118 -5.08 -15.50 9.70
CA SER A 118 -4.98 -16.70 8.85
C SER A 118 -3.59 -17.34 8.83
N LEU A 119 -2.56 -16.65 9.32
CA LEU A 119 -1.19 -17.16 9.30
C LEU A 119 -0.97 -18.23 10.39
N PRO A 120 -0.29 -19.35 10.07
CA PRO A 120 0.05 -20.35 11.08
C PRO A 120 0.94 -19.75 12.17
N GLY A 121 0.50 -19.78 13.43
CA GLY A 121 1.28 -19.30 14.58
C GLY A 121 0.79 -18.01 15.24
N ALA A 122 -0.41 -17.50 14.92
CA ALA A 122 -1.04 -16.42 15.69
C ALA A 122 -1.22 -16.77 17.19
N ASP A 123 -1.21 -18.06 17.55
CA ASP A 123 -1.18 -18.59 18.93
C ASP A 123 0.23 -18.97 19.44
N ALA A 124 1.31 -18.59 18.76
CA ALA A 124 2.67 -18.94 19.17
C ALA A 124 3.21 -18.00 20.27
N THR A 125 2.96 -18.41 21.53
CA THR A 125 3.77 -18.24 22.76
C THR A 125 4.59 -16.94 22.91
N PRO A 126 4.37 -16.12 23.96
CA PRO A 126 5.19 -14.92 24.18
C PRO A 126 6.66 -15.29 24.30
N HIS A 127 7.47 -14.66 23.45
CA HIS A 127 8.92 -14.81 23.45
C HIS A 127 9.44 -14.46 24.85
N ARG A 128 9.80 -15.48 25.63
CA ARG A 128 10.42 -15.28 26.94
C ARG A 128 11.77 -14.60 26.67
N ALA A 129 11.88 -13.32 27.03
CA ALA A 129 13.14 -12.59 27.00
C ALA A 129 14.15 -13.34 27.88
N GLY A 130 15.17 -13.91 27.25
CA GLY A 130 16.29 -14.53 27.91
C GLY A 130 17.23 -13.46 28.46
N ARG A 131 17.39 -13.51 29.78
CA ARG A 131 18.43 -12.98 30.69
C ARG A 131 19.53 -12.09 30.12
#